data_AF-A0A9R0P7A4-F1
#
_entry.id   AF-A0A9R0P7A4-F1
#
_cell.length_a   1.000
_cell.length_b   1.000
_cell.length_c   1.000
_cell.angle_alpha   90.00
_cell.angle_beta   90.00
_cell.angle_gamma   90.00
#
_symmetry.space_group_name_H-M   'P 1'
#
loop_
_entity.id
_entity.type
_entity.pdbx_description
1 polymer ?
#
loop_
_entity_poly.entity_id
_entity_poly.type
_entity_poly.pdbx_seq_one_letter_code
_entity_poly.pdbx_strand_id
1 'polypeptide(L)'
;MSRVLANFDAAQHASAQSPGHYNDPDMLVAGLPGFSDAQNRTHLSLWAISGAPLIAGNKPGEMTAATKAALTNPEMIAVDQDPLGRQGTKVAEDASGLQVYQKVLSGTGRRAVVLLNRTGSAATITARWSSLGLTSSATVRDVWAGADRGTFASSYATSVPAGEAVLLTVTGTDGTPTGGGAITGKPSGRCLDVPNATSANGTQLQLWDCQGGPGQTWTRTASRQLTVYGNKCLDASGQGTANGTAVVIWDCNGQANQQWTVNANGTIAGVQSNLCLDASGQGTANGTKVLLWTCNGQANQQWTVPAA
;
A
#
# COMPACT_ATOMS: atom_id res chain seq x y z
N MET A 1 13.78 -22.20 5.17
CA MET A 1 12.61 -21.30 5.08
C MET A 1 12.57 -20.23 6.17
N SER A 2 12.80 -20.53 7.45
CA SER A 2 12.72 -19.53 8.54
C SER A 2 13.55 -18.25 8.32
N ARG A 3 14.82 -18.39 7.90
CA ARG A 3 15.68 -17.23 7.56
C ARG A 3 15.17 -16.43 6.36
N VAL A 4 14.65 -17.10 5.34
CA VAL A 4 14.03 -16.45 4.17
C VAL A 4 12.85 -15.57 4.58
N LEU A 5 11.99 -16.09 5.47
CA LEU A 5 10.86 -15.31 6.00
C LEU A 5 11.32 -14.13 6.86
N ALA A 6 12.34 -14.33 7.70
CA ALA A 6 12.89 -13.26 8.54
C ALA A 6 13.49 -12.12 7.71
N ASN A 7 14.27 -12.44 6.67
CA ASN A 7 14.82 -11.46 5.75
C ASN A 7 13.71 -10.72 4.98
N PHE A 8 12.72 -11.46 4.47
CA PHE A 8 11.58 -10.86 3.77
C PHE A 8 10.82 -9.87 4.66
N ASP A 9 10.55 -10.22 5.92
CA ASP A 9 9.89 -9.36 6.89
C ASP A 9 10.72 -8.11 7.22
N ALA A 10 12.03 -8.29 7.43
CA ALA A 10 12.95 -7.20 7.73
C ALA A 10 13.11 -6.20 6.57
N ALA A 11 12.84 -6.63 5.34
CA ALA A 11 12.94 -5.76 4.16
C ALA A 11 11.63 -5.03 3.81
N GLN A 12 10.55 -5.16 4.59
CA GLN A 12 9.25 -4.53 4.30
C GLN A 12 9.24 -3.03 4.64
N HIS A 13 9.77 -2.21 3.72
CA HIS A 13 9.81 -0.75 3.84
C HIS A 13 9.24 -0.09 2.59
N ALA A 14 7.94 -0.30 2.34
CA ALA A 14 7.31 0.07 1.07
C ALA A 14 7.38 1.57 0.74
N SER A 15 7.48 2.44 1.75
CA SER A 15 7.66 3.89 1.56
C SER A 15 9.07 4.28 1.13
N ALA A 16 10.07 3.42 1.34
CA ALA A 16 11.46 3.65 0.95
C ALA A 16 11.79 3.12 -0.46
N GLN A 17 10.92 2.27 -1.02
CA GLN A 17 11.11 1.66 -2.33
C GLN A 17 10.36 2.43 -3.42
N SER A 18 11.07 2.71 -4.51
CA SER A 18 10.59 3.44 -5.69
C SER A 18 11.42 3.04 -6.91
N PRO A 19 11.04 3.40 -8.15
CA PRO A 19 11.84 3.08 -9.33
C PRO A 19 13.31 3.50 -9.16
N GLY A 20 14.22 2.52 -9.18
CA GLY A 20 15.66 2.72 -8.99
C GLY A 20 16.17 2.56 -7.55
N HIS A 21 15.28 2.40 -6.57
CA HIS A 21 15.62 2.21 -5.15
C HIS A 21 14.81 1.04 -4.58
N TYR A 22 15.47 -0.07 -4.27
CA TYR A 22 14.81 -1.32 -3.88
C TYR A 22 15.29 -1.80 -2.52
N ASN A 23 14.37 -2.29 -1.69
CA ASN A 23 14.74 -2.98 -0.46
C ASN A 23 15.35 -4.34 -0.81
N ASP A 24 16.48 -4.66 -0.20
CA ASP A 24 17.22 -5.89 -0.49
C ASP A 24 17.10 -6.88 0.68
N PRO A 25 16.27 -7.93 0.56
CA PRO A 25 16.20 -9.03 1.52
C PRO A 25 17.34 -10.06 1.38
N ASP A 26 18.44 -9.74 0.68
CA ASP A 26 19.62 -10.58 0.40
C ASP A 26 19.43 -11.52 -0.81
N MET A 27 20.53 -12.14 -1.24
CA MET A 27 20.61 -13.04 -2.39
C MET A 27 19.69 -14.26 -2.26
N LEU A 28 19.27 -14.79 -3.40
CA LEU A 28 18.42 -15.97 -3.48
C LEU A 28 19.14 -17.23 -3.02
N VAL A 29 18.48 -18.00 -2.15
CA VAL A 29 18.88 -19.35 -1.76
C VAL A 29 18.15 -20.44 -2.55
N ALA A 30 17.33 -20.05 -3.53
CA ALA A 30 16.61 -20.97 -4.39
C ALA A 30 17.60 -21.89 -5.15
N GLY A 31 17.36 -23.19 -5.11
CA GLY A 31 18.23 -24.17 -5.75
C GLY A 31 19.47 -24.58 -4.96
N LEU A 32 19.63 -24.11 -3.71
CA LEU A 32 20.65 -24.65 -2.81
C LEU A 32 20.24 -26.02 -2.24
N PRO A 33 21.20 -26.88 -1.86
CA PRO A 33 20.90 -28.15 -1.20
C PRO A 33 19.99 -27.97 0.03
N GLY A 34 18.96 -28.81 0.14
CA GLY A 34 17.99 -28.77 1.25
C GLY A 34 16.78 -27.87 1.02
N PHE A 35 16.68 -27.16 -0.12
CA PHE A 35 15.46 -26.48 -0.55
C PHE A 35 14.66 -27.34 -1.52
N SER A 36 13.38 -27.59 -1.20
CA SER A 36 12.46 -28.27 -2.13
C SER A 36 12.01 -27.32 -3.25
N ASP A 37 11.46 -27.88 -4.33
CA ASP A 37 10.90 -27.09 -5.43
C ASP A 37 9.76 -26.16 -4.96
N ALA A 38 8.95 -26.62 -4.00
CA ALA A 38 7.89 -25.80 -3.40
C ALA A 38 8.47 -24.63 -2.57
N GLN A 39 9.55 -24.88 -1.84
CA GLN A 39 10.27 -23.84 -1.09
C GLN A 39 10.96 -22.85 -2.03
N ASN A 40 11.50 -23.31 -3.16
CA ASN A 40 12.04 -22.44 -4.21
C ASN A 40 10.96 -21.50 -4.76
N ARG A 41 9.79 -22.02 -5.12
CA ARG A 41 8.65 -21.22 -5.59
C ARG A 41 8.16 -20.24 -4.53
N THR A 42 8.06 -20.66 -3.27
CA THR A 42 7.67 -19.80 -2.16
C THR A 42 8.65 -18.64 -1.99
N HIS A 43 9.96 -18.93 -1.95
CA HIS A 43 11.00 -17.92 -1.83
C HIS A 43 10.98 -16.91 -2.99
N LEU A 44 10.87 -17.40 -4.23
CA LEU A 44 10.78 -16.53 -5.41
C LEU A 44 9.49 -15.69 -5.42
N SER A 45 8.38 -16.25 -4.93
CA SER A 45 7.12 -15.50 -4.80
C SER A 45 7.25 -14.33 -3.81
N LEU A 46 7.97 -14.53 -2.71
CA LEU A 46 8.23 -13.49 -1.70
C LEU A 46 9.17 -12.40 -2.24
N TRP A 47 10.21 -12.77 -2.98
CA TRP A 47 11.08 -11.77 -3.62
C TRP A 47 10.31 -11.00 -4.70
N ALA A 48 9.55 -11.70 -5.54
CA ALA A 48 8.77 -11.09 -6.61
C ALA A 48 7.69 -10.12 -6.10
N ILE A 49 6.96 -10.49 -5.05
CA ILE A 49 5.97 -9.58 -4.45
C ILE A 49 6.63 -8.37 -3.78
N SER A 50 7.88 -8.50 -3.32
CA SER A 50 8.69 -7.37 -2.86
C SER A 50 9.21 -6.52 -4.03
N GLY A 51 9.44 -7.10 -5.22
CA GLY A 51 10.26 -6.45 -6.26
C GLY A 51 11.72 -6.35 -5.83
N ALA A 52 12.22 -7.41 -5.18
CA ALA A 52 13.57 -7.47 -4.66
C ALA A 52 14.57 -7.89 -5.74
N PRO A 53 15.87 -7.57 -5.61
CA PRO A 53 16.89 -8.09 -6.53
C PRO A 53 16.86 -9.63 -6.62
N LEU A 54 16.70 -10.18 -7.83
CA LEU A 54 16.76 -11.63 -8.09
C LEU A 54 18.20 -12.10 -8.38
N ILE A 55 19.06 -12.02 -7.36
CA ILE A 55 20.46 -12.41 -7.47
C ILE A 55 20.62 -13.87 -7.05
N ALA A 56 20.83 -14.77 -8.02
CA ALA A 56 20.94 -16.22 -7.76
C ALA A 56 22.22 -16.58 -6.98
N GLY A 57 22.08 -17.25 -5.83
CA GLY A 57 23.20 -17.73 -5.02
C GLY A 57 23.56 -19.21 -5.22
N ASN A 58 22.84 -19.94 -6.06
CA ASN A 58 23.11 -21.34 -6.38
C ASN A 58 24.17 -21.49 -7.47
N LYS A 59 24.65 -22.73 -7.69
CA LYS A 59 25.63 -23.03 -8.73
C LYS A 59 24.93 -23.31 -10.07
N PRO A 60 25.10 -22.48 -11.12
CA PRO A 60 24.34 -22.64 -12.34
C PRO A 60 24.56 -23.96 -13.09
N GLY A 61 25.77 -24.52 -13.02
CA GLY A 61 26.11 -25.81 -13.65
C GLY A 61 25.52 -27.04 -12.94
N GLU A 62 25.00 -26.88 -11.71
CA GLU A 62 24.44 -27.96 -10.88
C GLU A 62 22.91 -27.81 -10.72
N MET A 63 22.28 -26.87 -11.44
CA MET A 63 20.84 -26.63 -11.34
C MET A 63 20.00 -27.80 -11.85
N THR A 64 19.00 -28.21 -11.06
CA THR A 64 17.94 -29.08 -11.56
C THR A 64 17.09 -28.35 -12.61
N ALA A 65 16.46 -29.10 -13.52
CA ALA A 65 15.53 -28.53 -14.49
C ALA A 65 14.38 -27.75 -13.83
N ALA A 66 13.87 -28.25 -12.69
CA ALA A 66 12.83 -27.58 -11.90
C ALA A 66 13.31 -26.25 -11.31
N THR A 67 14.53 -26.21 -10.77
CA THR A 67 15.14 -24.98 -10.24
C THR A 67 15.33 -23.95 -11.35
N LYS A 68 15.87 -24.37 -12.50
CA LYS A 68 16.06 -23.50 -13.66
C LYS A 68 14.71 -22.96 -14.14
N ALA A 69 13.69 -23.81 -14.27
CA ALA A 69 12.35 -23.40 -14.68
C ALA A 69 11.72 -22.40 -13.69
N ALA A 70 11.95 -22.57 -12.38
CA ALA A 70 11.47 -21.63 -11.38
C ALA A 70 12.16 -20.27 -11.46
N LEU A 71 13.50 -20.26 -11.57
CA LEU A 71 14.31 -19.03 -11.68
C LEU A 71 14.07 -18.27 -12.99
N THR A 72 13.60 -18.95 -14.03
CA THR A 72 13.36 -18.36 -15.36
C THR A 72 11.88 -18.24 -15.72
N ASN A 73 10.97 -18.42 -14.75
CA ASN A 73 9.53 -18.27 -15.00
C ASN A 73 9.24 -16.81 -15.40
N PRO A 74 8.76 -16.55 -16.63
CA PRO A 74 8.61 -15.19 -17.14
C PRO A 74 7.51 -14.40 -16.43
N GLU A 75 6.45 -15.07 -15.95
CA GLU A 75 5.35 -14.41 -15.25
C GLU A 75 5.77 -13.99 -13.83
N MET A 76 6.55 -14.82 -13.13
CA MET A 76 7.13 -14.47 -11.83
C MET A 76 8.11 -13.31 -11.97
N ILE A 77 9.01 -13.36 -12.97
CA ILE A 77 9.95 -12.27 -13.24
C ILE A 77 9.20 -10.98 -13.60
N ALA A 78 8.11 -11.06 -14.37
CA ALA A 78 7.31 -9.89 -14.71
C ALA A 78 6.63 -9.25 -13.49
N VAL A 79 6.22 -10.04 -12.48
CA VAL A 79 5.74 -9.51 -11.20
C VAL A 79 6.87 -8.80 -10.46
N ASP A 80 8.06 -9.41 -10.40
CA ASP A 80 9.22 -8.83 -9.72
C ASP A 80 9.65 -7.50 -10.36
N GLN A 81 9.87 -7.52 -11.68
CA GLN A 81 10.41 -6.42 -12.49
C GLN A 81 9.34 -5.44 -12.99
N ASP A 82 8.18 -5.38 -12.33
CA ASP A 82 7.11 -4.45 -12.73
C ASP A 82 7.61 -2.98 -12.74
N PRO A 83 7.35 -2.21 -13.81
CA PRO A 83 7.95 -0.89 -14.00
C PRO A 83 7.42 0.19 -13.04
N LEU A 84 6.36 -0.05 -12.26
CA LEU A 84 5.99 0.89 -11.18
C LEU A 84 7.00 0.88 -10.04
N GLY A 85 7.85 -0.14 -9.93
CA GLY A 85 8.88 -0.25 -8.90
C GLY A 85 8.35 -0.30 -7.47
N ARG A 86 7.05 -0.55 -7.27
CA ARG A 86 6.42 -0.56 -5.94
C ARG A 86 6.73 -1.84 -5.19
N GLN A 87 6.95 -1.74 -3.88
CA GLN A 87 7.00 -2.92 -3.02
C GLN A 87 5.58 -3.42 -2.71
N GLY A 88 5.40 -4.73 -2.68
CA GLY A 88 4.18 -5.31 -2.15
C GLY A 88 4.08 -5.19 -0.63
N THR A 89 2.86 -5.11 -0.10
CA THR A 89 2.58 -4.98 1.34
C THR A 89 1.55 -6.00 1.78
N LYS A 90 1.56 -6.33 3.08
CA LYS A 90 0.52 -7.18 3.67
C LYS A 90 -0.81 -6.40 3.75
N VAL A 91 -1.87 -6.97 3.20
CA VAL A 91 -3.21 -6.35 3.12
C VAL A 91 -4.28 -7.11 3.91
N ALA A 92 -4.04 -8.37 4.28
CA ALA A 92 -4.92 -9.12 5.17
C ALA A 92 -4.16 -10.21 5.93
N GLU A 93 -4.67 -10.55 7.12
CA GLU A 93 -4.27 -11.68 7.96
C GLU A 93 -5.42 -12.03 8.90
N ASP A 94 -6.43 -12.73 8.38
CA ASP A 94 -7.65 -13.04 9.14
C ASP A 94 -7.37 -14.02 10.30
N ALA A 95 -6.35 -14.86 10.14
CA ALA A 95 -5.84 -15.75 11.17
C ALA A 95 -4.31 -15.67 11.19
N SER A 96 -3.74 -15.79 12.40
CA SER A 96 -2.29 -15.67 12.61
C SER A 96 -1.52 -16.64 11.70
N GLY A 97 -0.61 -16.09 10.90
CA GLY A 97 0.21 -16.85 9.95
C GLY A 97 -0.46 -17.14 8.61
N LEU A 98 -1.72 -16.75 8.36
CA LEU A 98 -2.40 -16.88 7.07
C LEU A 98 -2.52 -15.49 6.42
N GLN A 99 -1.57 -15.17 5.55
CA GLN A 99 -1.31 -13.80 5.13
C GLN A 99 -1.60 -13.58 3.65
N VAL A 100 -2.07 -12.38 3.32
CA VAL A 100 -2.26 -11.90 1.95
C VAL A 100 -1.36 -10.69 1.74
N TYR A 101 -0.45 -10.77 0.79
CA TYR A 101 0.36 -9.64 0.32
C TYR A 101 -0.10 -9.22 -1.07
N GLN A 102 -0.02 -7.93 -1.35
CA GLN A 102 -0.38 -7.34 -2.63
C GLN A 102 0.74 -6.42 -3.11
N LYS A 103 1.07 -6.52 -4.40
CA LYS A 103 1.83 -5.50 -5.14
C LYS A 103 0.92 -4.89 -6.21
N VAL A 104 0.83 -3.56 -6.26
CA VAL A 104 0.17 -2.85 -7.37
C VAL A 104 1.09 -2.92 -8.57
N LEU A 105 0.57 -3.41 -9.70
CA LEU A 105 1.31 -3.56 -10.95
C LEU A 105 0.98 -2.42 -11.90
N SER A 106 1.86 -2.21 -12.87
CA SER A 106 1.70 -1.28 -13.98
C SER A 106 0.39 -1.49 -14.75
N GLY A 107 -0.23 -0.39 -15.16
CA GLY A 107 -1.57 -0.36 -15.73
C GLY A 107 -2.67 -0.23 -14.68
N THR A 108 -3.92 -0.23 -15.13
CA THR A 108 -5.10 -0.08 -14.27
C THR A 108 -5.64 -1.44 -13.84
N GLY A 109 -6.05 -1.56 -12.58
CA GLY A 109 -6.78 -2.73 -12.08
C GLY A 109 -5.94 -3.98 -11.89
N ARG A 110 -4.60 -3.87 -11.97
CA ARG A 110 -3.68 -5.00 -11.94
C ARG A 110 -2.97 -5.12 -10.61
N ARG A 111 -2.96 -6.34 -10.06
CA ARG A 111 -2.31 -6.70 -8.80
C ARG A 111 -1.54 -8.00 -8.96
N ALA A 112 -0.38 -8.11 -8.31
CA ALA A 112 0.15 -9.40 -7.91
C ALA A 112 -0.27 -9.66 -6.47
N VAL A 113 -0.55 -10.93 -6.16
CA VAL A 113 -1.01 -11.36 -4.84
C VAL A 113 -0.23 -12.58 -4.40
N VAL A 114 0.28 -12.56 -3.17
CA VAL A 114 0.85 -13.75 -2.52
C VAL A 114 -0.06 -14.16 -1.37
N LEU A 115 -0.52 -15.41 -1.41
CA LEU A 115 -1.17 -16.08 -0.29
C LEU A 115 -0.12 -16.91 0.44
N LEU A 116 0.28 -16.49 1.63
CA LEU A 116 1.37 -17.10 2.40
C LEU A 116 0.83 -17.81 3.64
N ASN A 117 1.10 -19.11 3.75
CA ASN A 117 0.78 -19.90 4.93
C ASN A 117 2.04 -20.16 5.76
N ARG A 118 2.16 -19.50 6.91
CA ARG A 118 3.26 -19.70 7.87
C ARG A 118 2.96 -20.75 8.94
N THR A 119 1.79 -21.37 8.90
CA THR A 119 1.34 -22.34 9.90
C THR A 119 1.87 -23.76 9.59
N GLY A 120 1.66 -24.68 10.53
CA GLY A 120 2.10 -26.08 10.42
C GLY A 120 1.14 -27.00 9.67
N SER A 121 0.03 -26.50 9.14
CA SER A 121 -0.96 -27.29 8.39
C SER A 121 -1.46 -26.54 7.16
N ALA A 122 -1.97 -27.27 6.16
CA ALA A 122 -2.62 -26.65 5.02
C ALA A 122 -3.86 -25.87 5.47
N ALA A 123 -4.06 -24.68 4.91
CA ALA A 123 -5.15 -23.79 5.28
C ALA A 123 -5.67 -23.02 4.06
N THR A 124 -6.96 -22.69 4.08
CA THR A 124 -7.56 -21.83 3.05
C THR A 124 -7.23 -20.38 3.34
N ILE A 125 -6.68 -19.68 2.35
CA ILE A 125 -6.42 -18.23 2.43
C ILE A 125 -7.27 -17.53 1.37
N THR A 126 -7.87 -16.40 1.74
CA THR A 126 -8.80 -15.65 0.89
C THR A 126 -8.24 -14.26 0.56
N ALA A 127 -8.04 -13.97 -0.72
CA ALA A 127 -7.82 -12.60 -1.22
C ALA A 127 -9.15 -11.95 -1.55
N ARG A 128 -9.49 -10.84 -0.87
CA ARG A 128 -10.71 -10.06 -1.10
C ARG A 128 -10.42 -8.85 -1.99
N TRP A 129 -11.26 -8.58 -2.99
CA TRP A 129 -11.09 -7.44 -3.90
C TRP A 129 -11.04 -6.10 -3.17
N SER A 130 -11.86 -5.94 -2.13
CA SER A 130 -11.82 -4.74 -1.27
C SER A 130 -10.46 -4.53 -0.62
N SER A 131 -9.86 -5.58 -0.04
CA SER A 131 -8.50 -5.51 0.52
C SER A 131 -7.44 -5.26 -0.55
N LEU A 132 -7.71 -5.62 -1.82
CA LEU A 132 -6.83 -5.36 -2.95
C LEU A 132 -6.99 -3.96 -3.58
N GLY A 133 -7.96 -3.16 -3.11
CA GLY A 133 -8.36 -1.92 -3.77
C GLY A 133 -8.94 -2.14 -5.17
N LEU A 134 -9.60 -3.27 -5.40
CA LEU A 134 -10.32 -3.61 -6.62
C LEU A 134 -11.82 -3.60 -6.36
N THR A 135 -12.60 -3.27 -7.39
CA THR A 135 -14.06 -3.36 -7.38
C THR A 135 -14.56 -4.31 -8.45
N SER A 136 -15.81 -4.74 -8.28
CA SER A 136 -16.50 -5.62 -9.24
C SER A 136 -15.77 -6.95 -9.45
N SER A 137 -16.08 -7.65 -10.54
CA SER A 137 -15.43 -8.91 -10.88
C SER A 137 -13.97 -8.72 -11.30
N ALA A 138 -13.11 -9.64 -10.88
CA ALA A 138 -11.71 -9.70 -11.31
C ALA A 138 -11.32 -11.12 -11.75
N THR A 139 -10.43 -11.20 -12.73
CA THR A 139 -9.86 -12.45 -13.25
C THR A 139 -8.59 -12.78 -12.49
N VAL A 140 -8.46 -14.06 -12.11
CA VAL A 140 -7.32 -14.59 -11.36
C VAL A 140 -6.51 -15.51 -12.25
N ARG A 141 -5.19 -15.35 -12.22
CA ARG A 141 -4.23 -16.23 -12.87
C ARG A 141 -3.20 -16.71 -11.87
N ASP A 142 -2.93 -18.01 -11.87
CA ASP A 142 -1.88 -18.62 -11.07
C ASP A 142 -0.57 -18.63 -11.87
N VAL A 143 0.44 -17.93 -11.32
CA VAL A 143 1.72 -17.67 -11.97
C VAL A 143 2.56 -18.93 -12.12
N TRP A 144 2.45 -19.86 -11.16
CA TRP A 144 3.23 -21.10 -11.20
C TRP A 144 2.58 -22.17 -12.05
N ALA A 145 1.24 -22.21 -12.07
CA ALA A 145 0.50 -23.09 -12.96
C ALA A 145 0.44 -22.57 -14.41
N GLY A 146 0.73 -21.29 -14.64
CA GLY A 146 0.60 -20.66 -15.96
C GLY A 146 -0.84 -20.69 -16.48
N ALA A 147 -1.83 -20.65 -15.58
CA ALA A 147 -3.22 -20.93 -15.89
C ALA A 147 -4.18 -19.96 -15.19
N ASP A 148 -5.23 -19.58 -15.91
CA ASP A 148 -6.31 -18.79 -15.35
C ASP A 148 -7.16 -19.67 -14.42
N ARG A 149 -7.52 -19.11 -13.27
CA ARG A 149 -8.38 -19.75 -12.26
C ARG A 149 -9.85 -19.34 -12.42
N GLY A 150 -10.13 -18.40 -13.29
CA GLY A 150 -11.46 -17.88 -13.59
C GLY A 150 -11.66 -16.44 -13.14
N THR A 151 -12.90 -15.98 -13.25
CA THR A 151 -13.34 -14.64 -12.87
C THR A 151 -14.26 -14.73 -11.67
N PHE A 152 -13.99 -13.94 -10.63
CA PHE A 152 -14.71 -14.00 -9.36
C PHE A 152 -15.26 -12.62 -8.99
N ALA A 153 -16.43 -12.60 -8.35
CA ALA A 153 -17.18 -11.37 -8.08
C ALA A 153 -16.59 -10.50 -6.97
N SER A 154 -16.00 -11.09 -5.93
CA SER A 154 -15.58 -10.35 -4.72
C SER A 154 -14.31 -10.86 -4.06
N SER A 155 -13.92 -12.11 -4.31
CA SER A 155 -12.72 -12.71 -3.72
C SER A 155 -12.29 -13.97 -4.45
N TYR A 156 -11.07 -14.40 -4.18
CA TYR A 156 -10.53 -15.71 -4.54
C TYR A 156 -9.96 -16.39 -3.31
N ALA A 157 -10.28 -17.68 -3.12
CA ALA A 157 -9.78 -18.48 -2.01
C ALA A 157 -9.23 -19.80 -2.52
N THR A 158 -8.10 -20.23 -1.97
CA THR A 158 -7.53 -21.55 -2.27
C THR A 158 -6.83 -22.11 -1.04
N SER A 159 -6.70 -23.43 -0.99
CA SER A 159 -5.85 -24.11 -0.01
C SER A 159 -4.38 -23.80 -0.31
N VAL A 160 -3.62 -23.42 0.72
CA VAL A 160 -2.18 -23.18 0.68
C VAL A 160 -1.52 -24.16 1.65
N PRO A 161 -0.59 -25.02 1.20
CA PRO A 161 0.11 -25.96 2.08
C PRO A 161 0.90 -25.28 3.20
N ALA A 162 1.22 -26.05 4.25
CA ALA A 162 1.99 -25.56 5.39
C ALA A 162 3.37 -25.02 4.97
N GLY A 163 3.69 -23.78 5.34
CA GLY A 163 4.98 -23.17 5.04
C GLY A 163 5.19 -22.76 3.56
N GLU A 164 4.15 -22.82 2.73
CA GLU A 164 4.21 -22.51 1.30
C GLU A 164 3.44 -21.23 0.94
N ALA A 165 3.58 -20.80 -0.31
CA ALA A 165 2.85 -19.69 -0.88
C ALA A 165 2.26 -19.98 -2.26
N VAL A 166 1.16 -19.31 -2.58
CA VAL A 166 0.60 -19.22 -3.93
C VAL A 166 0.83 -17.80 -4.46
N LEU A 167 1.39 -17.68 -5.67
CA LEU A 167 1.57 -16.42 -6.37
C LEU A 167 0.53 -16.29 -7.48
N LEU A 168 -0.23 -15.21 -7.44
CA LEU A 168 -1.31 -14.90 -8.36
C LEU A 168 -1.06 -13.56 -9.03
N THR A 169 -1.63 -13.39 -10.23
CA THR A 169 -2.01 -12.07 -10.72
C THR A 169 -3.53 -11.96 -10.72
N VAL A 170 -4.01 -10.75 -10.39
CA VAL A 170 -5.42 -10.41 -10.35
C VAL A 170 -5.61 -9.17 -11.21
N THR A 171 -6.50 -9.27 -12.19
CA THR A 171 -6.88 -8.16 -13.07
C THR A 171 -8.36 -7.90 -12.93
N GLY A 172 -8.71 -6.72 -12.43
CA GLY A 172 -10.09 -6.29 -12.24
C GLY A 172 -10.25 -4.83 -12.61
N THR A 173 -11.30 -4.21 -12.07
CA THR A 173 -11.44 -2.75 -12.11
C THR A 173 -10.82 -2.21 -10.84
N ASP A 174 -9.94 -1.21 -10.95
CA ASP A 174 -9.54 -0.48 -9.75
C ASP A 174 -10.81 0.00 -9.05
N GLY A 175 -10.94 -0.31 -7.76
CA GLY A 175 -11.85 0.50 -6.99
C GLY A 175 -11.36 1.94 -7.06
N THR A 176 -12.27 2.90 -7.06
CA THR A 176 -11.99 4.08 -6.26
C THR A 176 -11.44 3.54 -4.94
N PRO A 177 -10.21 3.88 -4.53
CA PRO A 177 -9.64 3.36 -3.29
C PRO A 177 -10.76 3.41 -2.27
N THR A 178 -11.13 2.28 -1.66
CA THR A 178 -11.94 2.39 -0.45
C THR A 178 -11.11 3.29 0.47
N GLY A 179 -11.59 4.52 0.67
CA GLY A 179 -10.86 5.60 1.33
C GLY A 179 -10.48 6.83 0.50
N GLY A 180 -10.60 6.84 -0.83
CA GLY A 180 -10.25 7.96 -1.70
C GLY A 180 -11.42 8.91 -1.95
N GLY A 181 -11.40 10.11 -1.38
CA GLY A 181 -12.48 11.09 -1.58
C GLY A 181 -12.23 12.42 -0.89
N ALA A 182 -13.25 13.25 -0.86
CA ALA A 182 -13.13 14.57 -0.26
C ALA A 182 -13.05 14.52 1.27
N ILE A 183 -12.05 15.19 1.83
CA ILE A 183 -12.07 15.61 3.24
C ILE A 183 -12.81 16.95 3.29
N THR A 184 -13.99 16.97 3.89
CA THR A 184 -14.90 18.13 3.87
C THR A 184 -14.97 18.77 5.25
N GLY A 185 -14.71 20.08 5.35
CA GLY A 185 -14.91 20.82 6.59
C GLY A 185 -16.40 20.93 6.90
N LYS A 186 -16.85 20.43 8.06
CA LYS A 186 -18.28 20.39 8.42
C LYS A 186 -18.95 21.77 8.39
N PRO A 187 -18.34 22.87 8.88
CA PRO A 187 -18.99 24.19 8.86
C PRO A 187 -19.02 24.83 7.47
N SER A 188 -17.98 24.62 6.66
CA SER A 188 -17.83 25.28 5.38
C SER A 188 -18.53 24.54 4.24
N GLY A 189 -18.72 23.23 4.36
CA GLY A 189 -19.10 22.36 3.25
C GLY A 189 -18.04 22.29 2.15
N ARG A 190 -16.83 22.82 2.42
CA ARG A 190 -15.71 22.91 1.47
C ARG A 190 -14.68 21.83 1.71
N CYS A 191 -13.96 21.50 0.66
CA CYS A 191 -13.00 20.43 0.61
C CYS A 191 -11.60 20.90 0.98
N LEU A 192 -10.83 20.03 1.63
CA LEU A 192 -9.39 20.16 1.78
C LEU A 192 -8.75 20.06 0.40
N ASP A 193 -8.15 21.16 -0.04
CA ASP A 193 -7.77 21.39 -1.42
C ASP A 193 -6.28 21.71 -1.52
N VAL A 194 -5.64 21.12 -2.53
CA VAL A 194 -4.33 21.55 -3.01
C VAL A 194 -4.53 22.70 -4.00
N PRO A 195 -4.10 23.93 -3.69
CA PRO A 195 -4.30 25.09 -4.54
C PRO A 195 -3.83 24.84 -5.99
N ASN A 196 -4.72 25.10 -6.96
CA ASN A 196 -4.46 24.92 -8.39
C ASN A 196 -4.04 23.50 -8.79
N ALA A 197 -4.34 22.49 -7.97
CA ALA A 197 -3.94 21.09 -8.17
C ALA A 197 -2.43 20.89 -8.45
N THR A 198 -1.57 21.77 -7.92
CA THR A 198 -0.11 21.61 -8.05
C THR A 198 0.40 20.40 -7.26
N SER A 199 1.54 19.84 -7.68
CA SER A 199 2.25 18.76 -6.98
C SER A 199 3.54 19.23 -6.30
N ALA A 200 3.76 20.55 -6.18
CA ALA A 200 4.95 21.11 -5.55
C ALA A 200 4.96 20.86 -4.03
N ASN A 201 6.09 20.36 -3.50
CA ASN A 201 6.28 20.18 -2.06
C ASN A 201 6.17 21.52 -1.32
N GLY A 202 5.60 21.47 -0.11
CA GLY A 202 5.42 22.66 0.72
C GLY A 202 4.20 23.50 0.34
N THR A 203 3.43 23.10 -0.67
CA THR A 203 2.17 23.80 -1.00
C THR A 203 1.19 23.68 0.17
N GLN A 204 0.88 24.80 0.82
CA GLN A 204 -0.07 24.85 1.92
C GLN A 204 -1.50 24.65 1.43
N LEU A 205 -2.20 23.74 2.12
CA LEU A 205 -3.57 23.39 1.81
C LEU A 205 -4.55 24.50 2.19
N GLN A 206 -5.70 24.48 1.54
CA GLN A 206 -6.77 25.44 1.74
C GLN A 206 -8.15 24.76 1.76
N LEU A 207 -9.17 25.52 2.16
CA LEU A 207 -10.55 25.19 1.83
C LEU A 207 -10.86 25.68 0.42
N TRP A 208 -11.54 24.85 -0.35
CA TRP A 208 -12.08 25.22 -1.65
C TRP A 208 -13.40 24.49 -1.94
N ASP A 209 -14.22 25.03 -2.82
CA ASP A 209 -15.44 24.36 -3.25
C ASP A 209 -15.12 22.94 -3.78
N CYS A 210 -15.98 22.00 -3.41
CA CYS A 210 -15.81 20.59 -3.72
C CYS A 210 -16.09 20.31 -5.20
N GLN A 211 -15.04 20.09 -5.97
CA GLN A 211 -15.07 19.86 -7.42
C GLN A 211 -14.65 18.44 -7.82
N GLY A 212 -14.22 17.61 -6.86
CA GLY A 212 -13.87 16.21 -7.10
C GLY A 212 -12.58 16.00 -7.91
N GLY A 213 -11.76 17.04 -8.05
CA GLY A 213 -10.49 16.96 -8.77
C GLY A 213 -9.42 16.17 -8.02
N PRO A 214 -8.31 15.79 -8.69
CA PRO A 214 -7.21 15.04 -8.06
C PRO A 214 -6.61 15.71 -6.82
N GLY A 215 -6.58 17.06 -6.78
CA GLY A 215 -6.10 17.84 -5.62
C GLY A 215 -7.05 17.89 -4.43
N GLN A 216 -8.21 17.24 -4.51
CA GLN A 216 -9.21 17.12 -3.44
C GLN A 216 -9.55 15.66 -3.12
N THR A 217 -8.89 14.71 -3.79
CA THR A 217 -9.14 13.28 -3.60
C THR A 217 -8.08 12.71 -2.67
N TRP A 218 -8.45 12.56 -1.40
CA TRP A 218 -7.56 12.11 -0.34
C TRP A 218 -7.83 10.65 -0.02
N THR A 219 -6.77 9.85 0.08
CA THR A 219 -6.83 8.42 0.40
C THR A 219 -6.21 8.15 1.76
N ARG A 220 -6.96 7.47 2.64
CA ARG A 220 -6.41 6.99 3.91
C ARG A 220 -5.65 5.68 3.71
N THR A 221 -4.47 5.58 4.31
CA THR A 221 -3.62 4.38 4.24
C THR A 221 -3.55 3.65 5.58
N ALA A 222 -3.13 2.38 5.56
CA ALA A 222 -2.89 1.60 6.77
C ALA A 222 -1.77 2.19 7.66
N SER A 223 -0.80 2.91 7.07
CA SER A 223 0.26 3.64 7.77
C SER A 223 -0.20 4.96 8.39
N ARG A 224 -1.52 5.21 8.46
CA ARG A 224 -2.14 6.44 8.97
C ARG A 224 -1.78 7.70 8.17
N GLN A 225 -1.29 7.57 6.94
CA GLN A 225 -1.11 8.71 6.04
C GLN A 225 -2.42 9.04 5.33
N LEU A 226 -2.63 10.33 5.06
CA LEU A 226 -3.66 10.83 4.14
C LEU A 226 -2.95 11.25 2.86
N THR A 227 -3.12 10.50 1.77
CA THR A 227 -2.39 10.72 0.53
C THR A 227 -3.24 11.42 -0.53
N VAL A 228 -2.61 12.26 -1.33
CA VAL A 228 -3.20 12.91 -2.51
C VAL A 228 -2.31 12.62 -3.72
N TYR A 229 -2.91 12.52 -4.91
CA TYR A 229 -2.25 12.08 -6.16
C TYR A 229 -1.61 10.69 -6.11
N GLY A 230 -1.80 9.93 -5.03
CA GLY A 230 -1.22 8.59 -4.83
C GLY A 230 0.26 8.57 -4.43
N ASN A 231 0.91 9.72 -4.31
CA ASN A 231 2.34 9.85 -3.96
C ASN A 231 2.69 11.05 -3.06
N LYS A 232 1.75 11.95 -2.77
CA LYS A 232 1.93 13.04 -1.81
C LYS A 232 1.15 12.77 -0.54
N CYS A 233 1.65 13.28 0.58
CA CYS A 233 1.08 13.09 1.91
C CYS A 233 0.68 14.44 2.51
N LEU A 234 -0.43 14.43 3.26
CA LEU A 234 -0.79 15.49 4.21
C LEU A 234 0.33 15.58 5.26
N ASP A 235 0.94 16.75 5.40
CA ASP A 235 2.19 16.93 6.14
C ASP A 235 2.10 18.15 7.06
N ALA A 236 2.44 17.97 8.34
CA ALA A 236 2.71 19.10 9.23
C ALA A 236 4.12 19.65 8.96
N SER A 237 4.16 20.82 8.32
CA SER A 237 5.37 21.38 7.71
C SER A 237 6.53 21.45 8.70
N GLY A 238 7.69 20.92 8.29
CA GLY A 238 8.92 20.96 9.08
C GLY A 238 8.83 20.22 10.42
N GLN A 239 7.93 19.22 10.53
CA GLN A 239 7.64 18.51 11.78
C GLN A 239 7.16 19.43 12.92
N GLY A 240 6.53 20.57 12.57
CA GLY A 240 6.09 21.54 13.55
C GLY A 240 5.02 20.99 14.51
N THR A 241 5.18 21.30 15.79
CA THR A 241 4.28 20.87 16.88
C THR A 241 3.61 22.05 17.59
N ALA A 242 3.68 23.26 17.03
CA ALA A 242 3.09 24.47 17.59
C ALA A 242 1.81 24.86 16.86
N ASN A 243 0.93 25.59 17.55
CA ASN A 243 -0.24 26.23 16.94
C ASN A 243 0.18 27.14 15.78
N GLY A 244 -0.53 27.04 14.67
CA GLY A 244 -0.22 27.78 13.44
C GLY A 244 0.74 27.06 12.49
N THR A 245 1.27 25.87 12.84
CA THR A 245 2.08 25.08 11.91
C THR A 245 1.29 24.83 10.63
N ALA A 246 1.85 25.22 9.49
CA ALA A 246 1.20 25.04 8.20
C ALA A 246 1.01 23.55 7.87
N VAL A 247 -0.15 23.21 7.31
CA VAL A 247 -0.40 21.86 6.79
C VAL A 247 -0.28 21.91 5.27
N VAL A 248 0.66 21.13 4.75
CA VAL A 248 1.12 21.16 3.36
C VAL A 248 0.97 19.79 2.71
N ILE A 249 1.24 19.72 1.41
CA ILE A 249 1.63 18.46 0.76
C ILE A 249 3.14 18.31 0.73
N TRP A 250 3.61 17.08 0.96
CA TRP A 250 5.00 16.69 0.79
C TRP A 250 5.11 15.28 0.20
N ASP A 251 6.27 14.93 -0.35
CA ASP A 251 6.54 13.54 -0.70
C ASP A 251 6.35 12.63 0.52
N CYS A 252 5.67 11.51 0.31
CA CYS A 252 5.46 10.55 1.39
C CYS A 252 6.79 9.94 1.83
N ASN A 253 7.17 10.15 3.09
CA ASN A 253 8.47 9.73 3.64
C ASN A 253 8.34 8.87 4.92
N GLY A 254 7.11 8.59 5.35
CA GLY A 254 6.81 7.73 6.50
C GLY A 254 7.01 8.38 7.88
N GLN A 255 7.45 9.64 7.94
CA GLN A 255 7.68 10.36 9.19
C GLN A 255 6.37 10.62 9.96
N ALA A 256 6.50 10.82 11.28
CA ALA A 256 5.35 10.96 12.17
C ALA A 256 4.50 12.23 11.91
N ASN A 257 5.08 13.29 11.34
CA ASN A 257 4.36 14.50 10.92
C ASN A 257 3.44 14.27 9.70
N GLN A 258 3.54 13.12 9.04
CA GLN A 258 2.66 12.69 7.95
C GLN A 258 1.61 11.67 8.38
N GLN A 259 1.54 11.34 9.67
CA GLN A 259 0.61 10.38 10.22
C GLN A 259 -0.51 11.09 10.98
N TRP A 260 -1.76 10.67 10.72
CA TRP A 260 -2.96 11.34 11.16
C TRP A 260 -3.94 10.36 11.79
N THR A 261 -4.46 10.72 12.95
CA THR A 261 -5.56 10.02 13.61
C THR A 261 -6.87 10.68 13.20
N VAL A 262 -7.67 9.99 12.38
CA VAL A 262 -9.05 10.38 12.07
C VAL A 262 -9.95 9.86 13.18
N ASN A 263 -10.50 10.77 13.99
CA ASN A 263 -11.27 10.46 15.19
C ASN A 263 -12.77 10.36 14.91
N ALA A 264 -13.48 9.54 15.69
CA ALA A 264 -14.94 9.37 15.57
C ALA A 264 -15.73 10.65 15.85
N ASN A 265 -15.18 11.59 16.62
CA ASN A 265 -15.80 12.89 16.86
C ASN A 265 -15.75 13.83 15.65
N GLY A 266 -14.96 13.50 14.61
CA GLY A 266 -14.79 14.28 13.40
C GLY A 266 -13.48 15.07 13.31
N THR A 267 -12.64 15.06 14.33
CA THR A 267 -11.32 15.72 14.23
C THR A 267 -10.30 14.84 13.50
N ILE A 268 -9.33 15.49 12.85
CA ILE A 268 -8.14 14.83 12.29
C ILE A 268 -6.94 15.37 13.08
N ALA A 269 -6.27 14.52 13.86
CA ALA A 269 -5.16 14.94 14.72
C ALA A 269 -3.81 14.39 14.24
N GLY A 270 -2.78 15.21 14.22
CA GLY A 270 -1.42 14.77 13.90
C GLY A 270 -0.91 13.80 14.97
N VAL A 271 -0.38 12.66 14.57
CA VAL A 271 0.15 11.64 15.50
C VAL A 271 1.35 12.17 16.28
N GLN A 272 2.21 12.98 15.65
CA GLN A 272 3.38 13.58 16.31
C GLN A 272 3.01 14.72 17.27
N SER A 273 2.14 15.63 16.85
CA SER A 273 1.88 16.89 17.57
C SER A 273 0.69 16.81 18.52
N ASN A 274 -0.21 15.84 18.33
CA ASN A 274 -1.55 15.80 18.95
C ASN A 274 -2.41 17.05 18.68
N LEU A 275 -2.03 17.88 17.69
CA LEU A 275 -2.81 19.04 17.26
C LEU A 275 -3.79 18.64 16.15
N CYS A 276 -4.91 19.35 16.09
CA CYS A 276 -5.98 19.13 15.13
C CYS A 276 -5.74 19.90 13.82
N LEU A 277 -6.14 19.29 12.71
CA LEU A 277 -6.33 19.93 11.43
C LEU A 277 -7.42 21.01 11.57
N ASP A 278 -7.07 22.25 11.28
CA ASP A 278 -7.87 23.43 11.61
C ASP A 278 -7.99 24.36 10.39
N ALA A 279 -9.23 24.72 10.04
CA ALA A 279 -9.48 25.81 9.10
C ALA A 279 -9.27 27.16 9.81
N SER A 280 -8.20 27.85 9.42
CA SER A 280 -7.65 29.01 10.12
C SER A 280 -8.68 30.09 10.40
N GLY A 281 -8.71 30.55 11.65
CA GLY A 281 -9.59 31.65 12.08
C GLY A 281 -11.08 31.35 11.94
N GLN A 282 -11.46 30.07 11.95
CA GLN A 282 -12.83 29.61 11.64
C GLN A 282 -13.32 30.03 10.26
N GLY A 283 -12.40 30.31 9.33
CA GLY A 283 -12.72 30.71 7.98
C GLY A 283 -13.51 29.63 7.24
N THR A 284 -14.48 30.05 6.44
CA THR A 284 -15.30 29.14 5.62
C THR A 284 -15.18 29.41 4.14
N ALA A 285 -14.51 30.48 3.71
CA ALA A 285 -14.41 30.88 2.32
C ALA A 285 -13.35 30.08 1.54
N ASN A 286 -13.43 30.13 0.20
CA ASN A 286 -12.37 29.64 -0.68
C ASN A 286 -11.04 30.36 -0.33
N GLY A 287 -9.97 29.59 -0.21
CA GLY A 287 -8.64 30.11 0.12
C GLY A 287 -8.33 30.17 1.62
N THR A 288 -9.29 29.88 2.51
CA THR A 288 -8.99 29.74 3.95
C THR A 288 -7.90 28.69 4.14
N LYS A 289 -6.78 29.07 4.76
CA LYS A 289 -5.64 28.17 4.96
C LYS A 289 -5.89 27.14 6.04
N VAL A 290 -5.31 25.97 5.85
CA VAL A 290 -5.36 24.88 6.83
C VAL A 290 -4.03 24.79 7.57
N LEU A 291 -4.12 24.63 8.89
CA LEU A 291 -2.99 24.62 9.82
C LEU A 291 -3.25 23.64 10.96
N LEU A 292 -2.24 23.45 11.82
CA LEU A 292 -2.39 22.75 13.10
C LEU A 292 -2.79 23.70 14.22
N TRP A 293 -3.76 23.29 15.03
CA TRP A 293 -4.16 24.02 16.22
C TRP A 293 -4.52 23.09 17.36
N THR A 294 -4.46 23.57 18.60
CA THR A 294 -4.89 22.83 19.78
C THR A 294 -6.32 22.34 19.58
N CYS A 295 -6.52 21.02 19.72
CA CYS A 295 -7.84 20.41 19.64
C CYS A 295 -8.74 21.00 20.74
N ASN A 296 -9.75 21.76 20.36
CA ASN A 296 -10.58 22.56 21.29
C ASN A 296 -12.09 22.33 21.12
N GLY A 297 -12.48 21.40 20.25
CA GLY A 297 -13.87 21.05 19.99
C GLY A 297 -14.61 22.05 19.10
N GLN A 298 -13.96 23.11 18.61
CA GLN A 298 -14.57 24.07 17.71
C GLN A 298 -14.91 23.44 16.36
N ALA A 299 -15.93 24.00 15.70
CA ALA A 299 -16.51 23.41 14.50
C ALA A 299 -15.54 23.42 13.30
N ASN A 300 -14.62 24.40 13.22
CA ASN A 300 -13.61 24.50 12.17
C ASN A 300 -12.51 23.42 12.23
N GLN A 301 -12.51 22.59 13.28
CA GLN A 301 -11.67 21.40 13.42
C GLN A 301 -12.43 20.10 13.09
N GLN A 302 -13.67 20.21 12.64
CA GLN A 302 -14.53 19.09 12.36
C GLN A 302 -14.57 18.80 10.86
N TRP A 303 -14.27 17.57 10.50
CA TRP A 303 -14.15 17.10 9.14
C TRP A 303 -15.00 15.85 8.91
N THR A 304 -15.52 15.72 7.70
CA THR A 304 -16.03 14.47 7.16
C THR A 304 -14.94 13.88 6.27
N VAL A 305 -14.53 12.65 6.55
CA VAL A 305 -13.49 11.93 5.82
C VAL A 305 -14.13 10.79 5.04
N PRO A 306 -13.65 10.43 3.85
CA PRO A 306 -14.16 9.27 3.11
C PRO A 306 -14.09 8.00 3.96
N ALA A 307 -15.09 7.13 3.80
CA ALA A 307 -15.09 5.82 4.46
C ALA A 307 -13.88 5.01 4.01
N ALA A 308 -13.22 4.34 4.96
CA ALA A 308 -12.07 3.48 4.73
C ALA A 308 -12.42 2.24 3.88
#